data_AF-A0A0G9MP69-F1
#
_entry.id   AF-A0A0G9MP69-F1
#
_cell.length_a   1.000
_cell.length_b   1.000
_cell.length_c   1.000
_cell.angle_alpha   90.00
_cell.angle_beta   90.00
_cell.angle_gamma   90.00
#
_symmetry.space_group_name_H-M   'P 1'
#
loop_
_entity.id
_entity.type
_entity.pdbx_description
1 polymer ?
#
loop_
_entity_poly.entity_id
_entity_poly.type
_entity_poly.pdbx_seq_one_letter_code
_entity_poly.pdbx_strand_id
1 'polypeptide(L)'
;MRSGRAALLTGLAAMLGGCAITGSVPDLPRSDVQWGWSSEERELAQHSWLYAQLASNAYADPPEEYLLPGTIVARETYGNDGIGYAYAIFDRFEDDRLAETIIAYRGTEAQRLDLLWDDAVNGNILARHDMRGLETARAVAAQVDGRGAGRQVITVTGHSLGGGIAHYVSLSPVAENGGSVTRSVVFNNAPRRSAYDRAGNRTAIIERGDFLRFGRYFGREPVEIYRPIDCRSAEDHSVHHLADCLTWIAAFDEPDALASLQQNPDIRRPPAQNDPADPREGEAVSRALPINLYIADIAMRRAVNDAVRQSRLLRADYDRQAGLHLFVWKEADRVDVVLQRNGVSVLREGLDCAGVPLQECARAVVDVVEDALPAHLREAI
;
A
#
# COMPACT_ATOMS: atom_id res chain seq x y z
N MET A 1 -13.14 -5.26 75.37
CA MET A 1 -14.57 -5.19 75.00
C MET A 1 -14.78 -4.00 74.07
N ARG A 2 -15.30 -4.27 72.86
CA ARG A 2 -16.02 -3.41 71.89
C ARG A 2 -15.29 -2.13 71.38
N SER A 3 -14.82 -2.06 70.13
CA SER A 3 -15.52 -2.05 68.82
C SER A 3 -16.04 -0.66 68.40
N GLY A 4 -15.61 -0.22 67.20
CA GLY A 4 -16.27 0.78 66.35
C GLY A 4 -15.44 2.05 66.08
N ARG A 5 -15.27 2.61 64.88
CA ARG A 5 -15.85 2.41 63.53
C ARG A 5 -14.87 3.07 62.53
N ALA A 6 -14.30 2.31 61.59
CA ALA A 6 -14.52 2.43 60.14
C ALA A 6 -15.47 3.54 59.66
N ALA A 7 -14.97 4.42 58.78
CA ALA A 7 -15.62 5.00 57.59
C ALA A 7 -15.19 6.46 57.36
N LEU A 8 -14.51 6.74 56.24
CA LEU A 8 -14.89 7.75 55.24
C LEU A 8 -13.77 7.83 54.17
N LEU A 9 -13.82 6.92 53.21
CA LEU A 9 -13.09 7.00 51.94
C LEU A 9 -14.07 6.54 50.86
N THR A 10 -15.07 7.38 50.59
CA THR A 10 -16.01 7.17 49.50
C THR A 10 -16.43 8.53 48.98
N GLY A 11 -15.78 8.98 47.91
CA GLY A 11 -16.11 10.29 47.36
C GLY A 11 -15.25 10.73 46.18
N LEU A 12 -14.90 9.82 45.25
CA LEU A 12 -14.37 10.24 43.94
C LEU A 12 -14.58 9.16 42.85
N ALA A 13 -15.75 8.53 42.80
CA ALA A 13 -16.09 7.53 41.76
C ALA A 13 -17.34 7.91 40.93
N ALA A 14 -17.76 9.18 40.96
CA ALA A 14 -19.03 9.62 40.34
C ALA A 14 -18.88 10.69 39.24
N MET A 15 -17.68 10.89 38.67
CA MET A 15 -17.44 11.87 37.60
C MET A 15 -16.90 11.23 36.29
N LEU A 16 -16.85 9.90 36.19
CA LEU A 16 -16.52 9.18 34.94
C LEU A 16 -17.77 8.68 34.19
N GLY A 17 -18.96 9.14 34.58
CA GLY A 17 -20.21 8.95 33.83
C GLY A 17 -20.39 9.95 32.68
N GLY A 18 -19.31 10.55 32.18
CA GLY A 18 -19.34 11.31 30.94
C GLY A 18 -19.78 10.35 29.84
N CYS A 19 -20.88 10.68 29.18
CA CYS A 19 -21.47 9.92 28.08
C CYS A 19 -20.39 9.45 27.10
N ALA A 20 -19.89 8.23 27.29
CA ALA A 20 -19.25 7.51 26.23
C ALA A 20 -20.34 7.32 25.19
N ILE A 21 -20.30 8.13 24.13
CA ILE A 21 -21.04 7.86 22.92
C ILE A 21 -20.40 6.58 22.36
N THR A 22 -20.84 5.44 22.89
CA THR A 22 -20.58 4.08 22.39
C THR A 22 -21.35 3.81 21.10
N GLY A 23 -21.96 4.86 20.50
CA GLY A 23 -22.55 4.79 19.18
C GLY A 23 -21.54 4.15 18.25
N SER A 24 -21.83 2.91 17.86
CA SER A 24 -21.35 2.35 16.62
C SER A 24 -21.49 3.44 15.55
N VAL A 25 -20.52 3.52 14.65
CA VAL A 25 -20.80 4.11 13.34
C VAL A 25 -22.16 3.53 12.93
N PRO A 26 -23.19 4.36 12.65
CA PRO A 26 -24.52 3.86 12.36
C PRO A 26 -24.38 2.73 11.34
N ASP A 27 -25.00 1.57 11.62
CA ASP A 27 -25.10 0.53 10.59
C ASP A 27 -25.76 1.21 9.39
N LEU A 28 -24.97 1.46 8.35
CA LEU A 28 -25.50 1.96 7.11
C LEU A 28 -26.50 0.90 6.64
N PRO A 29 -27.74 1.27 6.32
CA PRO A 29 -28.73 0.32 5.86
C PRO A 29 -28.14 -0.49 4.69
N ARG A 30 -27.88 -1.77 4.92
CA ARG A 30 -27.28 -2.72 3.99
C ARG A 30 -28.31 -3.22 2.97
N SER A 31 -28.96 -2.30 2.24
CA SER A 31 -30.03 -2.67 1.30
C SER A 31 -29.53 -3.27 -0.02
N ASP A 32 -28.22 -3.26 -0.27
CA ASP A 32 -27.56 -3.54 -1.55
C ASP A 32 -26.31 -4.42 -1.42
N VAL A 33 -26.30 -5.32 -0.42
CA VAL A 33 -25.17 -6.21 -0.17
C VAL A 33 -24.99 -7.22 -1.31
N GLN A 34 -23.80 -7.22 -1.89
CA GLN A 34 -23.37 -8.18 -2.90
C GLN A 34 -21.99 -8.70 -2.50
N TRP A 35 -21.81 -10.03 -2.54
CA TRP A 35 -20.59 -10.71 -2.10
C TRP A 35 -20.17 -10.40 -0.65
N GLY A 36 -21.14 -10.01 0.19
CA GLY A 36 -20.90 -9.63 1.59
C GLY A 36 -20.62 -8.15 1.85
N TRP A 37 -20.60 -7.30 0.81
CA TRP A 37 -20.24 -5.88 0.89
C TRP A 37 -21.31 -4.97 0.29
N SER A 38 -21.57 -3.79 0.87
CA SER A 38 -22.45 -2.78 0.25
C SER A 38 -21.81 -2.14 -0.99
N SER A 39 -22.58 -1.47 -1.86
CA SER A 39 -21.98 -0.76 -3.00
C SER A 39 -21.02 0.34 -2.57
N GLU A 40 -21.32 1.04 -1.47
CA GLU A 40 -20.45 2.06 -0.88
C GLU A 40 -19.12 1.47 -0.40
N GLU A 41 -19.13 0.29 0.22
CA GLU A 41 -17.90 -0.42 0.64
C GLU A 41 -17.09 -0.87 -0.58
N ARG A 42 -17.75 -1.35 -1.64
CA ARG A 42 -17.07 -1.74 -2.89
C ARG A 42 -16.47 -0.55 -3.63
N GLU A 43 -17.20 0.56 -3.77
CA GLU A 43 -16.69 1.79 -4.39
C GLU A 43 -15.50 2.35 -3.60
N LEU A 44 -15.58 2.33 -2.26
CA LEU A 44 -14.48 2.74 -1.40
C LEU A 44 -13.25 1.86 -1.61
N ALA A 45 -13.44 0.54 -1.70
CA ALA A 45 -12.36 -0.40 -1.95
C ALA A 45 -11.69 -0.15 -3.32
N GLN A 46 -12.47 0.00 -4.38
CA GLN A 46 -11.98 0.35 -5.73
C GLN A 46 -11.15 1.64 -5.71
N HIS A 47 -11.63 2.65 -4.97
CA HIS A 47 -10.93 3.92 -4.85
C HIS A 47 -9.60 3.85 -4.08
N SER A 48 -9.42 2.86 -3.20
CA SER A 48 -8.38 2.93 -2.16
C SER A 48 -7.42 1.75 -2.10
N TRP A 49 -7.72 0.61 -2.71
CA TRP A 49 -6.90 -0.61 -2.60
C TRP A 49 -5.44 -0.38 -2.99
N LEU A 50 -5.19 0.31 -4.11
CA LEU A 50 -3.83 0.56 -4.60
C LEU A 50 -3.06 1.42 -3.59
N TYR A 51 -3.68 2.51 -3.10
CA TYR A 51 -3.05 3.39 -2.13
C TYR A 51 -2.76 2.67 -0.80
N ALA A 52 -3.58 1.69 -0.42
CA ALA A 52 -3.34 0.86 0.76
C ALA A 52 -2.10 -0.02 0.58
N GLN A 53 -1.94 -0.67 -0.59
CA GLN A 53 -0.72 -1.42 -0.92
C GLN A 53 0.52 -0.51 -0.96
N LEU A 54 0.42 0.69 -1.52
CA LEU A 54 1.52 1.67 -1.50
C LEU A 54 1.89 2.12 -0.09
N ALA A 55 0.90 2.33 0.77
CA ALA A 55 1.11 2.65 2.18
C ALA A 55 1.75 1.49 2.95
N SER A 56 1.43 0.24 2.60
CA SER A 56 2.09 -0.96 3.12
C SER A 56 3.53 -1.10 2.62
N ASN A 57 3.79 -0.95 1.31
CA ASN A 57 5.14 -1.01 0.74
C ASN A 57 6.08 0.08 1.30
N ALA A 58 5.53 1.21 1.79
CA ALA A 58 6.33 2.23 2.47
C ALA A 58 6.96 1.74 3.80
N TYR A 59 6.48 0.63 4.37
CA TYR A 59 7.14 -0.02 5.51
C TYR A 59 8.41 -0.80 5.11
N ALA A 60 8.55 -1.15 3.82
CA ALA A 60 9.67 -1.89 3.26
C ALA A 60 9.97 -3.19 4.03
N ASP A 61 8.92 -3.91 4.42
CA ASP A 61 9.02 -5.22 5.07
C ASP A 61 8.89 -6.31 4.00
N PRO A 62 9.98 -7.03 3.64
CA PRO A 62 9.98 -7.96 2.50
C PRO A 62 8.88 -9.03 2.46
N PRO A 63 8.44 -9.66 3.57
CA PRO A 63 7.31 -10.59 3.56
C PRO A 63 5.95 -9.93 3.32
N GLU A 64 5.82 -8.61 3.50
CA GLU A 64 4.57 -7.87 3.37
C GLU A 64 4.54 -6.94 2.14
N GLU A 65 5.59 -6.97 1.31
CA GLU A 65 5.72 -6.07 0.16
C GLU A 65 4.97 -6.60 -1.07
N TYR A 66 3.98 -5.84 -1.51
CA TYR A 66 3.16 -6.15 -2.67
C TYR A 66 3.92 -6.02 -3.99
N LEU A 67 3.65 -6.95 -4.90
CA LEU A 67 3.81 -6.74 -6.34
C LEU A 67 2.71 -5.77 -6.79
N LEU A 68 3.13 -4.60 -7.25
CA LEU A 68 2.24 -3.53 -7.70
C LEU A 68 1.92 -3.69 -9.20
N PRO A 69 0.84 -3.07 -9.70
CA PRO A 69 0.59 -3.03 -11.14
C PRO A 69 1.80 -2.51 -11.91
N GLY A 70 2.05 -3.02 -13.12
CA GLY A 70 3.19 -2.64 -13.98
C GLY A 70 3.18 -1.16 -14.40
N THR A 71 2.05 -0.47 -14.24
CA THR A 71 1.91 0.98 -14.40
C THR A 71 2.47 1.78 -13.23
N ILE A 72 2.81 1.12 -12.11
CA ILE A 72 3.36 1.73 -10.90
C ILE A 72 4.84 1.39 -10.77
N VAL A 73 5.65 2.43 -10.67
CA VAL A 73 7.11 2.32 -10.52
C VAL A 73 7.53 2.98 -9.22
N ALA A 74 8.24 2.24 -8.38
CA ALA A 74 8.91 2.82 -7.22
C ALA A 74 10.09 3.68 -7.70
N ARG A 75 10.07 4.96 -7.34
CA ARG A 75 11.10 5.94 -7.68
C ARG A 75 12.18 6.01 -6.62
N GLU A 76 11.76 6.11 -5.36
CA GLU A 76 12.66 6.31 -4.22
C GLU A 76 12.01 5.74 -2.97
N THR A 77 12.79 5.04 -2.16
CA THR A 77 12.40 4.63 -0.80
C THR A 77 13.41 5.19 0.17
N TYR A 78 12.92 5.93 1.15
CA TYR A 78 13.73 6.55 2.19
C TYR A 78 13.41 5.91 3.53
N GLY A 79 14.39 5.19 4.07
CA GLY A 79 14.29 4.51 5.35
C GLY A 79 14.25 5.48 6.54
N ASN A 80 14.22 4.93 7.75
CA ASN A 80 14.13 5.70 8.98
C ASN A 80 15.35 6.63 9.18
N ASP A 81 15.13 7.95 9.28
CA ASP A 81 16.17 8.97 9.54
C ASP A 81 16.61 9.10 11.01
N GLY A 82 16.40 8.07 11.82
CA GLY A 82 16.76 8.04 13.24
C GLY A 82 15.78 8.79 14.14
N ILE A 83 14.75 9.46 13.59
CA ILE A 83 13.62 10.00 14.36
C ILE A 83 12.27 9.37 13.97
N GLY A 84 12.29 8.27 13.22
CA GLY A 84 11.08 7.55 12.83
C GLY A 84 10.44 8.02 11.52
N TYR A 85 10.97 9.05 10.84
CA TYR A 85 10.41 9.51 9.58
C TYR A 85 10.97 8.70 8.40
N ALA A 86 10.07 8.20 7.56
CA ALA A 86 10.36 7.38 6.40
C ALA A 86 9.21 7.51 5.38
N TYR A 87 9.51 7.31 4.11
CA TYR A 87 8.54 7.41 3.02
C TYR A 87 8.98 6.61 1.81
N ALA A 88 8.04 6.35 0.91
CA ALA A 88 8.31 5.87 -0.45
C ALA A 88 7.62 6.78 -1.47
N ILE A 89 8.24 6.95 -2.64
CA ILE A 89 7.70 7.71 -3.76
C ILE A 89 7.48 6.74 -4.92
N PHE A 90 6.27 6.78 -5.46
CA PHE A 90 5.86 5.97 -6.60
C PHE A 90 5.39 6.87 -7.73
N ASP A 91 5.56 6.40 -8.95
CA ASP A 91 5.05 7.02 -10.17
C ASP A 91 4.05 6.09 -10.84
N ARG A 92 2.89 6.64 -11.20
CA ARG A 92 1.91 5.98 -12.04
C ARG A 92 2.03 6.49 -13.47
N PHE A 93 2.10 5.57 -14.41
CA PHE A 93 2.15 5.85 -15.84
C PHE A 93 0.84 5.44 -16.54
N GLU A 94 0.44 6.23 -17.52
CA GLU A 94 -0.62 5.94 -18.48
C GLU A 94 -0.01 6.11 -19.87
N ASP A 95 0.05 5.05 -20.68
CA ASP A 95 0.62 5.09 -22.04
C ASP A 95 1.99 5.77 -22.10
N ASP A 96 2.92 5.35 -21.23
CA ASP A 96 4.28 5.90 -21.04
C ASP A 96 4.35 7.37 -20.56
N ARG A 97 3.21 7.99 -20.25
CA ARG A 97 3.13 9.34 -19.67
C ARG A 97 2.97 9.28 -18.17
N LEU A 98 3.78 10.04 -17.43
CA LEU A 98 3.60 10.21 -15.99
C LEU A 98 2.23 10.85 -15.71
N ALA A 99 1.35 10.09 -15.05
CA ALA A 99 -0.02 10.48 -14.72
C ALA A 99 -0.12 11.01 -13.29
N GLU A 100 0.57 10.35 -12.35
CA GLU A 100 0.50 10.65 -10.92
C GLU A 100 1.85 10.37 -10.25
N THR A 101 2.28 11.23 -9.33
CA THR A 101 3.35 10.91 -8.38
C THR A 101 2.72 10.77 -6.99
N ILE A 102 2.88 9.60 -6.38
CA ILE A 102 2.32 9.24 -5.08
C ILE A 102 3.44 9.25 -4.03
N ILE A 103 3.22 9.93 -2.91
CA ILE A 103 4.10 9.89 -1.74
C ILE A 103 3.39 9.08 -0.65
N ALA A 104 3.94 7.93 -0.29
CA ALA A 104 3.46 7.09 0.79
C ALA A 104 4.32 7.29 2.03
N TYR A 105 3.77 7.89 3.08
CA TYR A 105 4.47 8.08 4.35
C TYR A 105 4.30 6.85 5.23
N ARG A 106 5.41 6.38 5.82
CA ARG A 106 5.41 5.24 6.73
C ARG A 106 4.85 5.64 8.09
N GLY A 107 4.09 4.74 8.71
CA GLY A 107 3.68 4.88 10.10
C GLY A 107 4.72 4.33 11.09
N THR A 108 4.33 4.25 12.37
CA THR A 108 5.14 3.58 13.40
C THR A 108 4.96 2.07 13.31
N GLU A 109 6.03 1.30 13.53
CA GLU A 109 5.99 -0.17 13.61
C GLU A 109 5.35 -0.60 14.94
N ALA A 110 4.27 -1.39 14.88
CA ALA A 110 3.45 -1.77 16.04
C ALA A 110 4.17 -2.68 17.06
N GLN A 111 5.28 -3.32 16.67
CA GLN A 111 6.06 -4.23 17.53
C GLN A 111 6.75 -3.52 18.72
N ARG A 112 6.63 -2.19 18.82
CA ARG A 112 7.17 -1.38 19.92
C ARG A 112 6.09 -0.50 20.53
N LEU A 113 5.05 -1.13 21.09
CA LEU A 113 3.95 -0.48 21.81
C LEU A 113 4.41 0.35 23.03
N ASP A 114 5.59 0.03 23.56
CA ASP A 114 6.35 0.80 24.54
C ASP A 114 6.96 2.10 23.96
N LEU A 115 7.29 2.14 22.67
CA LEU A 115 7.68 3.34 21.92
C LEU A 115 6.50 4.07 21.26
N LEU A 116 5.29 3.49 21.19
CA LEU A 116 4.11 4.19 20.67
C LEU A 116 3.87 5.51 21.40
N TRP A 117 4.14 5.56 22.70
CA TRP A 117 4.09 6.81 23.46
C TRP A 117 5.29 7.70 23.16
N ASP A 118 6.53 7.22 23.10
CA ASP A 118 7.67 8.10 22.83
C ASP A 118 7.75 8.61 21.38
N ASP A 119 7.39 7.82 20.36
CA ASP A 119 7.36 8.25 18.95
C ASP A 119 6.10 9.08 18.64
N ALA A 120 4.93 8.74 19.19
CA ALA A 120 3.76 9.60 19.04
C ALA A 120 3.90 10.88 19.89
N VAL A 121 4.48 10.86 21.09
CA VAL A 121 4.69 12.06 21.90
C VAL A 121 5.82 12.90 21.29
N ASN A 122 6.98 12.34 20.93
CA ASN A 122 8.10 13.15 20.41
C ASN A 122 7.96 13.53 18.92
N GLY A 123 7.29 12.70 18.10
CA GLY A 123 7.04 12.97 16.68
C GLY A 123 5.76 13.77 16.41
N ASN A 124 4.67 13.47 17.12
CA ASN A 124 3.34 14.08 16.93
C ASN A 124 3.12 15.34 17.79
N ILE A 125 3.68 15.44 19.02
CA ILE A 125 3.49 16.64 19.87
C ILE A 125 4.44 17.79 19.49
N LEU A 126 5.60 17.51 18.88
CA LEU A 126 6.52 18.52 18.36
C LEU A 126 6.34 18.84 16.86
N ALA A 127 5.37 18.22 16.17
CA ALA A 127 5.06 18.42 14.74
C ALA A 127 6.27 18.29 13.78
N ARG A 128 7.32 17.56 14.17
CA ARG A 128 8.56 17.45 13.38
C ARG A 128 8.38 16.62 12.10
N HIS A 129 7.58 15.56 12.17
CA HIS A 129 7.30 14.72 11.00
C HIS A 129 6.41 15.42 9.98
N ASP A 130 5.51 16.29 10.43
CA ASP A 130 4.61 17.06 9.57
C ASP A 130 5.40 18.02 8.66
N MET A 131 6.36 18.74 9.26
CA MET A 131 7.23 19.64 8.52
C MET A 131 8.16 18.89 7.57
N ARG A 132 8.70 17.73 7.97
CA ARG A 132 9.50 16.89 7.07
C ARG A 132 8.69 16.33 5.91
N GLY A 133 7.47 15.84 6.18
CA GLY A 133 6.52 15.43 5.15
C GLY A 133 6.28 16.54 4.14
N LEU A 134 6.06 17.77 4.63
CA LEU A 134 5.84 18.92 3.78
C LEU A 134 7.08 19.30 2.96
N GLU A 135 8.28 19.22 3.54
CA GLU A 135 9.54 19.42 2.83
C GLU A 135 9.75 18.38 1.72
N THR A 136 9.50 17.09 1.99
CA THR A 136 9.53 16.03 0.99
C THR A 136 8.53 16.31 -0.13
N ALA A 137 7.28 16.65 0.19
CA ALA A 137 6.27 16.96 -0.82
C ALA A 137 6.63 18.18 -1.68
N ARG A 138 7.26 19.21 -1.09
CA ARG A 138 7.79 20.36 -1.83
C ARG A 138 8.92 19.97 -2.77
N ALA A 139 9.84 19.14 -2.31
CA ALA A 139 10.94 18.64 -3.14
C ALA A 139 10.41 17.81 -4.33
N VAL A 140 9.43 16.94 -4.09
CA VAL A 140 8.76 16.16 -5.14
C VAL A 140 8.02 17.07 -6.12
N ALA A 141 7.27 18.07 -5.62
CA ALA A 141 6.58 19.04 -6.47
C ALA A 141 7.55 19.80 -7.39
N ALA A 142 8.69 20.25 -6.86
CA ALA A 142 9.71 20.93 -7.65
C ALA A 142 10.32 20.02 -8.74
N GLN A 143 10.53 18.74 -8.46
CA GLN A 143 11.00 17.77 -9.46
C GLN A 143 9.97 17.53 -10.58
N VAL A 144 8.70 17.45 -10.20
CA VAL A 144 7.55 17.23 -11.10
C VAL A 144 7.34 18.44 -12.04
N ASP A 145 7.35 19.65 -11.48
CA ASP A 145 7.21 20.89 -12.25
C ASP A 145 8.37 21.09 -13.24
N GLY A 146 9.60 20.75 -12.83
CA GLY A 146 10.79 20.85 -13.67
C GLY A 146 10.79 19.94 -14.92
N ARG A 147 9.91 18.94 -15.00
CA ARG A 147 9.79 18.01 -16.13
C ARG A 147 8.89 18.52 -17.26
N GLY A 148 8.27 19.70 -17.12
CA GLY A 148 7.49 20.35 -18.17
C GLY A 148 6.22 19.61 -18.63
N ALA A 149 5.81 18.56 -17.92
CA ALA A 149 4.71 17.68 -18.31
C ALA A 149 3.41 18.08 -17.60
N GLY A 150 2.72 19.13 -18.06
CA GLY A 150 1.36 19.46 -17.61
C GLY A 150 1.16 19.60 -16.08
N ARG A 151 -0.09 19.76 -15.63
CA ARG A 151 -0.43 19.77 -14.20
C ARG A 151 -0.47 18.33 -13.70
N GLN A 152 0.70 17.78 -13.37
CA GLN A 152 0.83 16.45 -12.76
C GLN A 152 0.10 16.40 -11.40
N VAL A 153 -0.53 15.26 -11.13
CA VAL A 153 -1.28 15.00 -9.90
C VAL A 153 -0.31 14.49 -8.85
N ILE A 154 -0.13 15.23 -7.76
CA ILE A 154 0.59 14.76 -6.58
C ILE A 154 -0.44 14.21 -5.60
N THR A 155 -0.26 12.96 -5.21
CA THR A 155 -1.11 12.28 -4.23
C THR A 155 -0.30 11.87 -3.03
N VAL A 156 -0.91 11.93 -1.85
CA VAL A 156 -0.30 11.47 -0.61
C VAL A 156 -1.13 10.36 0.02
N THR A 157 -0.43 9.38 0.59
CA THR A 157 -1.04 8.27 1.29
C THR A 157 -0.21 7.87 2.51
N GLY A 158 -0.78 7.05 3.37
CA GLY A 158 -0.09 6.53 4.55
C GLY A 158 -1.06 5.94 5.55
N HIS A 159 -0.51 5.13 6.45
CA HIS A 159 -1.22 4.48 7.54
C HIS A 159 -0.80 5.03 8.91
N SER A 160 -1.71 5.04 9.89
CA SER A 160 -1.39 5.43 11.27
C SER A 160 -0.71 6.80 11.33
N LEU A 161 0.50 6.90 11.88
CA LEU A 161 1.32 8.12 11.88
C LEU A 161 1.55 8.69 10.47
N GLY A 162 1.86 7.83 9.49
CA GLY A 162 2.08 8.21 8.10
C GLY A 162 0.82 8.77 7.44
N GLY A 163 -0.34 8.23 7.78
CA GLY A 163 -1.63 8.80 7.39
C GLY A 163 -1.85 10.21 7.95
N GLY A 164 -1.39 10.45 9.19
CA GLY A 164 -1.42 11.78 9.79
C GLY A 164 -0.51 12.79 9.05
N ILE A 165 0.70 12.36 8.65
CA ILE A 165 1.62 13.18 7.85
C ILE A 165 1.01 13.48 6.48
N ALA A 166 0.52 12.46 5.77
CA ALA A 166 -0.16 12.60 4.48
C ALA A 166 -1.31 13.62 4.57
N HIS A 167 -2.14 13.50 5.61
CA HIS A 167 -3.25 14.42 5.80
C HIS A 167 -2.76 15.86 6.02
N TYR A 168 -1.76 16.08 6.89
CA TYR A 168 -1.14 17.40 7.10
C TYR A 168 -0.59 18.01 5.81
N VAL A 169 0.15 17.22 5.03
CA VAL A 169 0.72 17.64 3.75
C VAL A 169 -0.39 18.03 2.78
N SER A 170 -1.49 17.27 2.74
CA SER A 170 -2.64 17.57 1.87
C SER A 170 -3.35 18.89 2.18
N LEU A 171 -3.17 19.42 3.39
CA LEU A 171 -3.73 20.69 3.85
C LEU A 171 -2.75 21.85 3.65
N SER A 172 -1.50 21.56 3.30
CA SER A 172 -0.40 22.52 3.21
C SER A 172 -0.08 22.88 1.75
N PRO A 173 0.33 24.13 1.47
CA PRO A 173 0.84 24.48 0.14
C PRO A 173 2.23 23.86 -0.09
N VAL A 174 2.36 23.15 -1.22
CA VAL A 174 3.56 22.41 -1.62
C VAL A 174 4.33 23.09 -2.76
N ALA A 175 3.73 24.05 -3.47
CA ALA A 175 4.41 24.84 -4.49
C ALA A 175 4.36 26.34 -4.17
N GLU A 176 5.37 27.09 -4.64
CA GLU A 176 5.51 28.54 -4.40
C GLU A 176 4.33 29.35 -4.96
N ASN A 177 3.70 28.86 -6.04
CA ASN A 177 2.51 29.45 -6.64
C ASN A 177 1.20 29.09 -5.90
N GLY A 178 1.29 28.47 -4.72
CA GLY A 178 0.13 28.02 -3.94
C GLY A 178 -0.43 26.66 -4.37
N GLY A 179 0.25 25.92 -5.25
CA GLY A 179 -0.09 24.54 -5.58
C GLY A 179 -0.18 23.66 -4.33
N SER A 180 -1.14 22.75 -4.32
CA SER A 180 -1.38 21.77 -3.27
C SER A 180 -1.30 20.37 -3.83
N VAL A 181 -1.08 19.40 -2.94
CA VAL A 181 -1.45 18.01 -3.20
C VAL A 181 -2.91 17.96 -3.68
N THR A 182 -3.15 17.17 -4.73
CA THR A 182 -4.45 17.08 -5.39
C THR A 182 -5.37 16.04 -4.76
N ARG A 183 -4.78 14.99 -4.16
CA ARG A 183 -5.52 13.89 -3.53
C ARG A 183 -4.81 13.37 -2.28
N SER A 184 -5.58 12.96 -1.29
CA SER A 184 -5.10 12.26 -0.09
C SER A 184 -5.98 11.05 0.17
N VAL A 185 -5.39 9.86 0.24
CA VAL A 185 -6.08 8.62 0.65
C VAL A 185 -5.32 8.03 1.82
N VAL A 186 -5.89 8.01 3.02
CA VAL A 186 -5.17 7.63 4.25
C VAL A 186 -5.91 6.54 5.00
N PHE A 187 -5.17 5.78 5.80
CA PHE A 187 -5.66 4.56 6.44
C PHE A 187 -5.43 4.61 7.95
N ASN A 188 -6.50 4.46 8.75
CA ASN A 188 -6.46 4.50 10.21
C ASN A 188 -5.56 5.64 10.75
N ASN A 189 -5.67 6.84 10.15
CA ASN A 189 -4.68 7.90 10.37
C ASN A 189 -4.66 8.39 11.82
N ALA A 190 -3.48 8.75 12.31
CA ALA A 190 -3.32 9.37 13.61
C ALA A 190 -3.99 10.76 13.64
N PRO A 191 -4.58 11.16 14.78
CA PRO A 191 -5.22 12.46 14.92
C PRO A 191 -4.23 13.62 14.82
N ARG A 192 -4.66 14.74 14.25
CA ARG A 192 -3.86 15.97 14.12
C ARG A 192 -4.64 17.24 14.48
N ARG A 193 -3.86 18.26 14.84
CA ARG A 193 -4.30 19.62 15.21
C ARG A 193 -3.93 20.62 14.11
N SER A 194 -4.44 20.47 12.90
CA SER A 194 -4.28 21.49 11.86
C SER A 194 -5.64 21.92 11.33
N ALA A 195 -5.93 23.22 11.46
CA ALA A 195 -7.22 23.83 11.14
C ALA A 195 -7.14 24.61 9.81
N TYR A 196 -6.63 23.99 8.75
CA TYR A 196 -6.69 24.59 7.43
C TYR A 196 -7.89 24.02 6.70
N ASP A 197 -8.96 24.80 6.58
CA ASP A 197 -10.04 24.47 5.68
C ASP A 197 -9.59 24.77 4.25
N ARG A 198 -9.26 23.72 3.49
CA ARG A 198 -8.93 23.82 2.07
C ARG A 198 -9.71 22.76 1.32
N ALA A 199 -10.41 23.16 0.27
CA ALA A 199 -10.99 22.20 -0.68
C ALA A 199 -9.91 21.23 -1.19
N GLY A 200 -10.25 19.95 -1.30
CA GLY A 200 -9.33 18.91 -1.77
C GLY A 200 -10.00 17.53 -1.77
N ASN A 201 -9.53 16.63 -2.63
CA ASN A 201 -10.02 15.25 -2.67
C ASN A 201 -9.35 14.44 -1.55
N ARG A 202 -10.03 14.27 -0.42
CA ARG A 202 -9.50 13.58 0.76
C ARG A 202 -10.44 12.47 1.20
N THR A 203 -9.86 11.29 1.38
CA THR A 203 -10.54 10.10 1.86
C THR A 203 -9.71 9.50 2.98
N ALA A 204 -10.34 9.25 4.13
CA ALA A 204 -9.72 8.57 5.26
C ALA A 204 -10.49 7.27 5.54
N ILE A 205 -9.88 6.14 5.25
CA ILE A 205 -10.46 4.82 5.47
C ILE A 205 -10.13 4.41 6.90
N ILE A 206 -11.18 4.11 7.68
CA ILE A 206 -11.03 3.76 9.10
C ILE A 206 -11.62 2.37 9.34
N GLU A 207 -10.83 1.46 9.86
CA GLU A 207 -11.29 0.14 10.25
C GLU A 207 -12.22 0.20 11.47
N ARG A 208 -13.26 -0.64 11.45
CA ARG A 208 -14.18 -0.76 12.57
C ARG A 208 -13.51 -1.35 13.80
N GLY A 209 -13.26 -0.50 14.79
CA GLY A 209 -12.61 -0.87 16.04
C GLY A 209 -11.23 -0.21 16.23
N ASP A 210 -10.81 0.64 15.29
CA ASP A 210 -9.56 1.40 15.40
C ASP A 210 -9.48 2.18 16.72
N PHE A 211 -8.47 1.84 17.53
CA PHE A 211 -8.22 2.43 18.84
C PHE A 211 -7.90 3.93 18.75
N LEU A 212 -7.38 4.40 17.61
CA LEU A 212 -7.08 5.81 17.36
C LEU A 212 -8.33 6.68 17.22
N ARG A 213 -9.53 6.07 17.15
CA ARG A 213 -10.82 6.78 17.15
C ARG A 213 -10.93 7.76 18.33
N PHE A 214 -10.47 7.38 19.52
CA PHE A 214 -10.54 8.24 20.69
C PHE A 214 -9.65 9.48 20.51
N GLY A 215 -8.46 9.33 19.94
CA GLY A 215 -7.57 10.44 19.66
C GLY A 215 -8.14 11.41 18.61
N ARG A 216 -8.79 10.88 17.56
CA ARG A 216 -9.40 11.70 16.48
C ARG A 216 -10.61 12.50 16.95
N TYR A 217 -11.34 12.03 17.96
CA TYR A 217 -12.42 12.80 18.57
C TYR A 217 -11.95 14.15 19.15
N PHE A 218 -10.70 14.24 19.63
CA PHE A 218 -10.12 15.49 20.13
C PHE A 218 -9.35 16.28 19.05
N GLY A 219 -9.27 15.75 17.83
CA GLY A 219 -8.71 16.43 16.67
C GLY A 219 -9.67 17.50 16.11
N ARG A 220 -9.18 18.29 15.16
CA ARG A 220 -9.99 19.28 14.41
C ARG A 220 -10.06 18.89 12.92
N GLU A 221 -10.20 17.59 12.66
CA GLU A 221 -10.25 17.05 11.30
C GLU A 221 -11.68 17.16 10.73
N PRO A 222 -11.86 17.42 9.43
CA PRO A 222 -13.17 17.39 8.80
C PRO A 222 -13.74 15.96 8.88
N VAL A 223 -14.80 15.75 9.67
CA VAL A 223 -15.36 14.40 9.86
C VAL A 223 -15.92 13.77 8.59
N GLU A 224 -16.20 14.60 7.58
CA GLU A 224 -16.74 14.22 6.27
C GLU A 224 -15.80 13.44 5.36
N ILE A 225 -14.52 13.31 5.73
CA ILE A 225 -13.53 12.50 4.97
C ILE A 225 -13.48 11.05 5.43
N TYR A 226 -14.00 10.73 6.63
CA TYR A 226 -13.89 9.39 7.18
C TYR A 226 -14.90 8.44 6.52
N ARG A 227 -14.40 7.28 6.10
CA ARG A 227 -15.16 6.20 5.49
C ARG A 227 -14.86 4.92 6.24
N PRO A 228 -15.80 4.44 7.07
CA PRO A 228 -15.59 3.25 7.86
C PRO A 228 -15.68 1.99 6.97
N ILE A 229 -14.81 1.01 7.18
CA ILE A 229 -14.88 -0.29 6.50
C ILE A 229 -14.67 -1.43 7.50
N ASP A 230 -15.34 -2.56 7.25
CA ASP A 230 -15.32 -3.74 8.13
C ASP A 230 -14.29 -4.77 7.64
N CYS A 231 -13.01 -4.40 7.62
CA CYS A 231 -11.93 -5.29 7.19
C CYS A 231 -11.35 -6.18 8.29
N ARG A 232 -12.00 -6.22 9.48
CA ARG A 232 -11.43 -6.76 10.74
C ARG A 232 -10.53 -7.98 10.57
N SER A 233 -9.24 -7.77 10.82
CA SER A 233 -8.42 -8.66 11.64
C SER A 233 -8.63 -8.25 13.10
N ALA A 234 -8.98 -9.19 13.99
CA ALA A 234 -9.31 -8.88 15.39
C ALA A 234 -8.09 -8.44 16.22
N GLU A 235 -6.86 -8.54 15.68
CA GLU A 235 -5.64 -8.52 16.50
C GLU A 235 -4.54 -7.57 16.01
N ASP A 236 -4.57 -7.04 14.77
CA ASP A 236 -3.41 -6.29 14.23
C ASP A 236 -3.77 -4.95 13.57
N HIS A 237 -3.19 -3.85 14.09
CA HIS A 237 -3.18 -2.52 13.47
C HIS A 237 -2.19 -2.49 12.30
N SER A 238 -2.38 -3.37 11.32
CA SER A 238 -1.51 -3.54 10.16
C SER A 238 -2.19 -3.01 8.90
N VAL A 239 -1.50 -2.11 8.20
CA VAL A 239 -1.94 -1.64 6.87
C VAL A 239 -1.98 -2.76 5.85
N HIS A 240 -1.16 -3.80 6.02
CA HIS A 240 -1.10 -4.95 5.12
C HIS A 240 -2.46 -5.68 5.11
N HIS A 241 -3.02 -6.03 6.27
CA HIS A 241 -4.33 -6.69 6.32
C HIS A 241 -5.47 -5.82 5.77
N LEU A 242 -5.41 -4.51 5.99
CA LEU A 242 -6.37 -3.59 5.40
C LEU A 242 -6.21 -3.53 3.87
N ALA A 243 -4.98 -3.50 3.36
CA ALA A 243 -4.69 -3.52 1.93
C ALA A 243 -5.15 -4.81 1.27
N ASP A 244 -4.92 -5.98 1.90
CA ASP A 244 -5.46 -7.27 1.47
C ASP A 244 -6.98 -7.23 1.33
N CYS A 245 -7.65 -6.73 2.37
CA CYS A 245 -9.10 -6.64 2.39
C CYS A 245 -9.65 -5.72 1.30
N LEU A 246 -9.10 -4.51 1.16
CA LEU A 246 -9.53 -3.57 0.13
C LEU A 246 -9.28 -4.12 -1.28
N THR A 247 -8.13 -4.77 -1.50
CA THR A 247 -7.80 -5.41 -2.78
C THR A 247 -8.80 -6.53 -3.10
N TRP A 248 -9.12 -7.37 -2.11
CA TRP A 248 -10.09 -8.44 -2.26
C TRP A 248 -11.49 -7.93 -2.62
N ILE A 249 -11.97 -6.89 -1.92
CA ILE A 249 -13.29 -6.31 -2.18
C ILE A 249 -13.32 -5.68 -3.58
N ALA A 250 -12.28 -4.91 -3.95
CA ALA A 250 -12.20 -4.25 -5.24
C ALA A 250 -12.15 -5.25 -6.42
N ALA A 251 -11.50 -6.40 -6.23
CA ALA A 251 -11.31 -7.41 -7.27
C ALA A 251 -12.61 -8.01 -7.85
N PHE A 252 -13.76 -7.85 -7.19
CA PHE A 252 -15.04 -8.28 -7.76
C PHE A 252 -15.51 -7.42 -8.94
N ASP A 253 -15.15 -6.14 -8.96
CA ASP A 253 -15.68 -5.15 -9.90
C ASP A 253 -14.56 -4.42 -10.68
N GLU A 254 -13.29 -4.51 -10.23
CA GLU A 254 -12.14 -3.80 -10.82
C GLU A 254 -11.07 -4.78 -11.35
N PRO A 255 -10.85 -4.81 -12.69
CA PRO A 255 -9.86 -5.71 -13.30
C PRO A 255 -8.43 -5.55 -12.78
N ASP A 256 -7.99 -4.31 -12.50
CA ASP A 256 -6.64 -4.04 -11.99
C ASP A 256 -6.45 -4.60 -10.57
N ALA A 257 -7.50 -4.55 -9.73
CA ALA A 257 -7.48 -5.15 -8.40
C ALA A 257 -7.50 -6.69 -8.48
N LEU A 258 -8.25 -7.27 -9.43
CA LEU A 258 -8.21 -8.71 -9.70
C LEU A 258 -6.82 -9.16 -10.17
N ALA A 259 -6.18 -8.41 -11.07
CA ALA A 259 -4.81 -8.67 -11.50
C ALA A 259 -3.82 -8.55 -10.32
N SER A 260 -4.00 -7.59 -9.42
CA SER A 260 -3.19 -7.48 -8.20
C SER A 260 -3.38 -8.68 -7.26
N LEU A 261 -4.61 -9.17 -7.11
CA LEU A 261 -4.92 -10.37 -6.33
C LEU A 261 -4.22 -11.62 -6.91
N GLN A 262 -4.11 -11.71 -8.24
CA GLN A 262 -3.38 -12.79 -8.92
C GLN A 262 -1.85 -12.66 -8.75
N GLN A 263 -1.34 -11.42 -8.70
CA GLN A 263 0.07 -11.12 -8.47
C GLN A 263 0.52 -11.38 -7.02
N ASN A 264 -0.42 -11.27 -6.08
CA ASN A 264 -0.17 -11.38 -4.65
C ASN A 264 -0.99 -12.55 -4.08
N PRO A 265 -0.57 -13.81 -4.32
CA PRO A 265 -1.36 -15.01 -4.00
C PRO A 265 -1.62 -15.22 -2.50
N ASP A 266 -0.85 -14.55 -1.66
CA ASP A 266 -1.01 -14.58 -0.20
C ASP A 266 -2.21 -13.79 0.31
N ILE A 267 -2.78 -12.89 -0.52
CA ILE A 267 -4.00 -12.17 -0.16
C ILE A 267 -5.14 -13.18 0.05
N ARG A 268 -5.64 -13.22 1.29
CA ARG A 268 -6.71 -14.13 1.71
C ARG A 268 -8.06 -13.42 1.73
N ARG A 269 -9.12 -14.24 1.70
CA ARG A 269 -10.48 -13.79 1.91
C ARG A 269 -10.60 -13.07 3.26
N PRO A 270 -11.15 -11.85 3.31
CA PRO A 270 -11.35 -11.14 4.57
C PRO A 270 -12.30 -11.93 5.49
N PRO A 271 -12.00 -12.05 6.80
CA PRO A 271 -12.85 -12.77 7.74
C PRO A 271 -14.28 -12.21 7.83
N ALA A 272 -14.46 -10.92 7.54
CA ALA A 272 -15.77 -10.27 7.55
C ALA A 272 -16.66 -10.64 6.34
N GLN A 273 -16.08 -11.22 5.28
CA GLN A 273 -16.87 -11.67 4.14
C GLN A 273 -17.61 -12.97 4.47
N ASN A 274 -18.91 -12.86 4.75
CA ASN A 274 -19.78 -14.01 5.02
C ASN A 274 -20.33 -14.69 3.74
N ASP A 275 -20.05 -14.13 2.56
CA ASP A 275 -20.45 -14.70 1.27
C ASP A 275 -19.38 -15.66 0.72
N PRO A 276 -19.76 -16.83 0.16
CA PRO A 276 -18.81 -17.80 -0.36
C PRO A 276 -18.09 -17.34 -1.64
N ALA A 277 -18.57 -16.32 -2.35
CA ALA A 277 -18.02 -15.87 -3.61
C ALA A 277 -16.53 -15.52 -3.50
N ASP A 278 -15.79 -15.87 -4.54
CA ASP A 278 -14.39 -15.56 -4.68
C ASP A 278 -14.20 -14.76 -5.97
N PRO A 279 -13.57 -13.57 -5.95
CA PRO A 279 -13.35 -12.80 -7.16
C PRO A 279 -12.45 -13.54 -8.18
N ARG A 280 -11.79 -14.63 -7.76
CA ARG A 280 -10.97 -15.51 -8.61
C ARG A 280 -11.78 -16.60 -9.32
N GLU A 281 -13.03 -16.85 -8.93
CA GLU A 281 -13.85 -17.89 -9.54
C GLU A 281 -14.34 -17.46 -10.94
N GLY A 282 -14.08 -18.29 -11.96
CA GLY A 282 -14.57 -18.08 -13.33
C GLY A 282 -13.49 -17.64 -14.33
N GLU A 283 -12.37 -17.09 -13.84
CA GLU A 283 -11.14 -16.98 -14.62
C GLU A 283 -10.28 -18.22 -14.37
N ALA A 284 -9.54 -18.67 -15.38
CA ALA A 284 -8.46 -19.62 -15.16
C ALA A 284 -7.34 -18.88 -14.42
N VAL A 285 -7.52 -18.67 -13.12
CA VAL A 285 -6.53 -18.02 -12.26
C VAL A 285 -5.31 -18.92 -12.24
N SER A 286 -4.37 -18.56 -13.10
CA SER A 286 -3.04 -19.14 -13.08
C SER A 286 -2.44 -18.78 -11.73
N ARG A 287 -2.02 -19.79 -10.98
CA ARG A 287 -1.26 -19.56 -9.74
C ARG A 287 0.12 -18.99 -10.02
N ALA A 288 0.58 -18.99 -11.27
CA ALA A 288 1.88 -18.46 -11.63
C ALA A 288 1.87 -16.92 -11.68
N LEU A 289 2.95 -16.31 -11.20
CA LEU A 289 3.17 -14.87 -11.20
C LEU A 289 3.27 -14.36 -12.63
N PRO A 290 2.49 -13.33 -13.00
CA PRO A 290 2.65 -12.71 -14.30
C PRO A 290 4.01 -11.98 -14.37
N ILE A 291 4.68 -12.06 -15.53
CA ILE A 291 5.97 -11.41 -15.77
C ILE A 291 6.04 -10.82 -17.18
N ASN A 292 6.47 -9.57 -17.28
CA ASN A 292 6.67 -8.87 -18.55
C ASN A 292 8.05 -9.16 -19.12
N LEU A 293 8.12 -9.60 -20.39
CA LEU A 293 9.38 -10.01 -21.04
C LEU A 293 9.90 -8.92 -22.00
N TYR A 294 11.05 -8.34 -21.67
CA TYR A 294 11.75 -7.31 -22.45
C TYR A 294 13.06 -7.88 -23.02
N ILE A 295 12.94 -8.56 -24.17
CA ILE A 295 14.06 -9.29 -24.79
C ILE A 295 14.19 -8.87 -26.26
N ALA A 296 15.31 -8.24 -26.61
CA ALA A 296 15.53 -7.69 -27.95
C ALA A 296 15.81 -8.78 -29.00
N ASP A 297 16.63 -9.78 -28.65
CA ASP A 297 16.93 -10.90 -29.56
C ASP A 297 15.70 -11.81 -29.73
N ILE A 298 15.26 -11.97 -30.98
CA ILE A 298 14.02 -12.69 -31.29
C ILE A 298 14.10 -14.18 -30.92
N ALA A 299 15.25 -14.81 -31.14
CA ALA A 299 15.42 -16.24 -30.88
C ALA A 299 15.44 -16.50 -29.37
N MET A 300 16.20 -15.70 -28.61
CA MET A 300 16.21 -15.72 -27.16
C MET A 300 14.83 -15.42 -26.58
N ARG A 301 14.13 -14.41 -27.10
CA ARG A 301 12.76 -14.08 -26.64
C ARG A 301 11.82 -15.27 -26.77
N ARG A 302 11.84 -15.97 -27.90
CA ARG A 302 11.01 -17.17 -28.11
C ARG A 302 11.41 -18.27 -27.13
N ALA A 303 12.69 -18.55 -27.00
CA ALA A 303 13.19 -19.59 -26.10
C ALA A 303 12.87 -19.32 -24.62
N VAL A 304 13.08 -18.08 -24.14
CA VAL A 304 12.74 -17.68 -22.76
C VAL A 304 11.23 -17.72 -22.56
N ASN A 305 10.45 -17.25 -23.54
CA ASN A 305 8.99 -17.34 -23.46
C ASN A 305 8.48 -18.79 -23.36
N ASP A 306 9.08 -19.71 -24.12
CA ASP A 306 8.75 -21.13 -24.05
C ASP A 306 9.18 -21.75 -22.72
N ALA A 307 10.32 -21.30 -22.14
CA ALA A 307 10.76 -21.70 -20.81
C ALA A 307 9.81 -21.17 -19.71
N VAL A 308 9.38 -19.91 -19.78
CA VAL A 308 8.38 -19.34 -18.87
C VAL A 308 7.06 -20.10 -18.95
N ARG A 309 6.62 -20.53 -20.13
CA ARG A 309 5.41 -21.38 -20.26
C ARG A 309 5.54 -22.76 -19.62
N GLN A 310 6.75 -23.23 -19.38
CA GLN A 310 7.05 -24.48 -18.67
C GLN A 310 7.26 -24.27 -17.18
N SER A 311 7.44 -23.01 -16.74
CA SER A 311 7.55 -22.64 -15.34
C SER A 311 6.26 -22.95 -14.60
N ARG A 312 6.39 -23.33 -13.33
CA ARG A 312 5.26 -23.42 -12.39
C ARG A 312 5.03 -22.11 -11.65
N LEU A 313 6.04 -21.25 -11.59
CA LEU A 313 6.06 -20.02 -10.80
C LEU A 313 5.76 -18.78 -11.65
N LEU A 314 6.07 -18.81 -12.95
CA LEU A 314 5.98 -17.66 -13.83
C LEU A 314 5.00 -17.90 -14.98
N ARG A 315 4.31 -16.84 -15.38
CA ARG A 315 3.48 -16.80 -16.59
C ARG A 315 3.79 -15.53 -17.34
N ALA A 316 4.01 -15.64 -18.65
CA ALA A 316 4.23 -14.45 -19.47
C ALA A 316 2.96 -13.57 -19.47
N ASP A 317 3.14 -12.29 -19.15
CA ASP A 317 2.15 -11.24 -19.31
C ASP A 317 2.59 -10.33 -20.46
N TYR A 318 1.66 -10.08 -21.39
CA TYR A 318 1.92 -9.26 -22.57
C TYR A 318 1.16 -7.93 -22.52
N ASP A 319 0.22 -7.77 -21.58
CA ASP A 319 -0.58 -6.57 -21.41
C ASP A 319 0.13 -5.53 -20.52
N ARG A 320 1.36 -5.84 -20.07
CA ARG A 320 2.23 -4.97 -19.27
C ARG A 320 1.63 -4.57 -17.93
N GLN A 321 0.79 -5.43 -17.35
CA GLN A 321 0.13 -5.16 -16.08
C GLN A 321 0.89 -5.75 -14.88
N ALA A 322 1.86 -6.64 -15.10
CA ALA A 322 2.67 -7.20 -14.03
C ALA A 322 3.72 -6.23 -13.45
N GLY A 323 3.87 -6.21 -12.12
CA GLY A 323 4.98 -5.52 -11.45
C GLY A 323 6.36 -6.16 -11.64
N LEU A 324 6.42 -7.38 -12.19
CA LEU A 324 7.67 -8.10 -12.49
C LEU A 324 8.08 -7.90 -13.94
N HIS A 325 9.27 -7.35 -14.16
CA HIS A 325 9.83 -7.13 -15.50
C HIS A 325 11.15 -7.88 -15.66
N LEU A 326 11.24 -8.74 -16.68
CA LEU A 326 12.46 -9.46 -17.05
C LEU A 326 13.08 -8.81 -18.27
N PHE A 327 14.28 -8.27 -18.11
CA PHE A 327 15.11 -7.77 -19.19
C PHE A 327 16.22 -8.75 -19.48
N VAL A 328 16.40 -9.09 -20.76
CA VAL A 328 17.47 -9.99 -21.21
C VAL A 328 18.19 -9.38 -22.40
N TRP A 329 19.50 -9.20 -22.26
CA TRP A 329 20.37 -8.76 -23.33
C TRP A 329 21.37 -9.86 -23.65
N LYS A 330 21.60 -10.10 -24.94
CA LYS A 330 22.55 -11.10 -25.42
C LYS A 330 23.66 -10.41 -26.20
N GLU A 331 24.89 -10.58 -25.76
CA GLU A 331 26.10 -10.11 -26.44
C GLU A 331 27.01 -11.31 -26.73
N ALA A 332 27.04 -11.75 -27.99
CA ALA A 332 27.68 -13.00 -28.40
C ALA A 332 27.18 -14.20 -27.57
N ASP A 333 28.05 -14.77 -26.74
CA ASP A 333 27.75 -15.94 -25.89
C ASP A 333 27.36 -15.55 -24.46
N ARG A 334 27.42 -14.27 -24.10
CA ARG A 334 27.02 -13.78 -22.79
C ARG A 334 25.57 -13.32 -22.81
N VAL A 335 24.81 -13.67 -21.78
CA VAL A 335 23.42 -13.26 -21.57
C VAL A 335 23.32 -12.54 -20.23
N ASP A 336 23.06 -11.23 -20.25
CA ASP A 336 22.81 -10.46 -19.03
C ASP A 336 21.31 -10.45 -18.74
N VAL A 337 20.97 -10.81 -17.49
CA VAL A 337 19.61 -10.96 -16.97
C VAL A 337 19.39 -9.90 -15.90
N VAL A 338 18.34 -9.11 -16.03
CA VAL A 338 17.89 -8.17 -14.99
C VAL A 338 16.42 -8.42 -14.69
N LEU A 339 16.13 -8.75 -13.44
CA LEU A 339 14.77 -8.76 -12.91
C LEU A 339 14.51 -7.44 -12.20
N GLN A 340 13.43 -6.77 -12.57
CA GLN A 340 12.90 -5.66 -11.82
C GLN A 340 11.58 -6.06 -11.14
N ARG A 341 11.39 -5.56 -9.92
CA ARG A 341 10.16 -5.62 -9.16
C ARG A 341 9.72 -4.19 -8.86
N ASN A 342 8.51 -3.82 -9.27
CA ASN A 342 7.97 -2.46 -9.13
C ASN A 342 8.93 -1.41 -9.73
N GLY A 343 9.62 -1.75 -10.82
CA GLY A 343 10.63 -0.91 -11.49
C GLY A 343 12.00 -0.82 -10.81
N VAL A 344 12.21 -1.49 -9.67
CA VAL A 344 13.51 -1.55 -8.98
C VAL A 344 14.23 -2.86 -9.34
N SER A 345 15.51 -2.77 -9.71
CA SER A 345 16.33 -3.95 -10.01
C SER A 345 16.54 -4.79 -8.74
N VAL A 346 16.03 -6.02 -8.74
CA VAL A 346 16.20 -6.99 -7.64
C VAL A 346 17.21 -8.10 -7.98
N LEU A 347 17.49 -8.30 -9.26
CA LEU A 347 18.50 -9.23 -9.77
C LEU A 347 19.29 -8.56 -10.90
N ARG A 348 20.60 -8.82 -10.94
CA ARG A 348 21.45 -8.59 -12.12
C ARG A 348 22.49 -9.69 -12.19
N GLU A 349 22.35 -10.59 -13.16
CA GLU A 349 23.20 -11.76 -13.32
C GLU A 349 23.71 -11.84 -14.77
N GLY A 350 24.95 -12.31 -14.95
CA GLY A 350 25.50 -12.60 -16.27
C GLY A 350 25.67 -14.11 -16.46
N LEU A 351 25.05 -14.67 -17.49
CA LEU A 351 25.15 -16.09 -17.82
C LEU A 351 26.11 -16.29 -18.99
N ASP A 352 27.03 -17.25 -18.85
CA ASP A 352 27.87 -17.72 -19.95
C ASP A 352 27.15 -18.86 -20.68
N CYS A 353 26.71 -18.57 -21.90
CA CYS A 353 26.01 -19.51 -22.77
C CYS A 353 26.90 -20.00 -23.93
N ALA A 354 28.23 -19.87 -23.82
CA ALA A 354 29.16 -20.35 -24.84
C ALA A 354 29.04 -21.87 -25.01
N GLY A 355 28.66 -22.30 -26.23
CA GLY A 355 28.45 -23.71 -26.54
C GLY A 355 27.23 -24.36 -25.89
N VAL A 356 26.40 -23.59 -25.17
CA VAL A 356 25.15 -24.05 -24.56
C VAL A 356 24.01 -23.94 -25.56
N PRO A 357 23.18 -24.99 -25.76
CA PRO A 357 21.97 -24.88 -26.57
C PRO A 357 21.08 -23.72 -26.12
N LEU A 358 20.51 -22.98 -27.08
CA LEU A 358 19.71 -21.78 -26.79
C LEU A 358 18.58 -22.05 -25.79
N GLN A 359 17.92 -23.20 -25.87
CA GLN A 359 16.84 -23.61 -24.97
C GLN A 359 17.33 -23.86 -23.54
N GLU A 360 18.54 -24.40 -23.38
CA GLU A 360 19.13 -24.63 -22.06
C GLU A 360 19.58 -23.30 -21.43
N CYS A 361 20.20 -22.42 -22.22
CA CYS A 361 20.53 -21.06 -21.79
C CYS A 361 19.26 -20.29 -21.39
N ALA A 362 18.18 -20.38 -22.18
CA ALA A 362 16.90 -19.74 -21.85
C ALA A 362 16.24 -20.32 -20.59
N ARG A 363 16.39 -21.63 -20.33
CA ARG A 363 15.95 -22.22 -19.06
C ARG A 363 16.76 -21.69 -17.89
N ALA A 364 18.09 -21.58 -18.03
CA ALA A 364 18.94 -20.99 -16.99
C ALA A 364 18.56 -19.53 -16.68
N VAL A 365 18.13 -18.74 -17.68
CA VAL A 365 17.57 -17.40 -17.45
C VAL A 365 16.34 -17.47 -16.54
N VAL A 366 15.41 -18.39 -16.81
CA VAL A 366 14.18 -18.56 -16.00
C VAL A 366 14.51 -19.08 -14.60
N ASP A 367 15.40 -20.06 -14.47
CA ASP A 367 15.79 -20.64 -13.18
C ASP A 367 16.38 -19.57 -12.25
N VAL A 368 17.27 -18.70 -12.76
CA VAL A 368 17.85 -17.60 -11.96
C VAL A 368 16.79 -16.57 -11.55
N VAL A 369 15.80 -16.31 -12.42
CA VAL A 369 14.69 -15.43 -12.08
C VAL A 369 13.82 -16.04 -10.98
N GLU A 370 13.50 -17.33 -11.08
CA GLU A 370 12.73 -18.06 -10.06
C GLU A 370 13.45 -18.07 -8.71
N ASP A 371 14.75 -18.34 -8.70
CA ASP A 371 15.58 -18.35 -7.48
C ASP A 371 15.65 -16.97 -6.80
N ALA A 372 15.54 -15.89 -7.59
CA ALA A 372 15.53 -14.52 -7.08
C ALA A 372 14.18 -14.08 -6.49
N LEU A 373 13.10 -14.86 -6.68
CA LEU A 373 11.79 -14.53 -6.12
C LEU A 373 11.78 -14.69 -4.58
N PRO A 374 11.11 -13.76 -3.85
CA PRO A 374 10.86 -13.92 -2.43
C PRO A 374 10.27 -15.30 -2.08
N ALA A 375 10.73 -15.88 -0.97
CA ALA A 375 10.31 -17.23 -0.57
C ALA A 375 8.78 -17.34 -0.40
N HIS A 376 8.12 -16.34 0.19
CA HIS A 376 6.67 -16.36 0.39
C HIS A 376 5.91 -16.46 -0.95
N LEU A 377 6.33 -15.71 -1.99
CA LEU A 377 5.73 -15.82 -3.32
C LEU A 377 5.92 -17.20 -3.94
N ARG A 378 7.08 -17.86 -3.70
CA ARG A 378 7.33 -19.21 -4.21
C ARG A 378 6.52 -20.28 -3.47
N GLU A 379 6.27 -20.09 -2.18
CA GLU A 379 5.53 -21.03 -1.33
C GLU A 379 4.00 -20.92 -1.52
N ALA A 380 3.51 -19.75 -1.93
CA ALA A 380 2.10 -19.49 -2.15
C ALA A 380 1.51 -20.14 -3.42
N ILE A 381 2.37 -20.57 -4.36
CA ILE A 381 2.04 -21.07 -5.70
C ILE A 381 2.12 -22.59 -5.74
#